data_AF-A0A6J8CFG2-F1
#
_entry.id   AF-A0A6J8CFG2-F1
#
_cell.length_a   1.000
_cell.length_b   1.000
_cell.length_c   1.000
_cell.angle_alpha   90.00
_cell.angle_beta   90.00
_cell.angle_gamma   90.00
#
_symmetry.space_group_name_H-M   'P 1'
#
loop_
_entity.id
_entity.type
_entity.pdbx_description
1 polymer ?
#
loop_
_entity_poly.entity_id
_entity_poly.type
_entity_poly.pdbx_seq_one_letter_code
_entity_poly.pdbx_strand_id
1 'polypeptide(L)'
;MTMEVTPDRLVEIFDLVSFWLNKDTASLKSKSLTGKLNFIASCVRPGRIFISRILNFLREFKNEDCVLEVSLELKHDLLWWSEFLEIYNGVSLLNLQEWTEPDEYMASDACLVGCGGVSNGQFFHCVFPDFIVQQNLHINALELLSVIVCLKLWGQKGRKDMHSV
;
A
#
# COMPACT_ATOMS: atom_id res chain seq x y z
N MET A 1 -10.18 12.83 9.97
CA MET A 1 -11.38 12.49 9.18
C MET A 1 -11.13 11.17 8.46
N THR A 2 -11.56 10.08 9.08
CA THR A 2 -11.72 8.77 8.44
C THR A 2 -13.00 8.82 7.61
N MET A 3 -12.91 8.52 6.31
CA MET A 3 -14.09 8.28 5.48
C MET A 3 -14.35 6.78 5.49
N GLU A 4 -15.44 6.36 6.11
CA GLU A 4 -15.88 4.97 6.14
C GLU A 4 -16.81 4.69 4.96
N VAL A 5 -16.60 3.55 4.31
CA VAL A 5 -17.52 3.04 3.29
C VAL A 5 -18.72 2.43 4.01
N THR A 6 -19.94 2.81 3.61
CA THR A 6 -21.17 2.22 4.16
C THR A 6 -21.25 0.72 3.87
N PRO A 7 -21.89 -0.10 4.72
CA PRO A 7 -21.97 -1.55 4.55
C PRO A 7 -22.57 -1.96 3.19
N ASP A 8 -23.60 -1.26 2.73
CA ASP A 8 -24.23 -1.53 1.43
C ASP A 8 -23.25 -1.36 0.25
N ARG A 9 -22.34 -0.38 0.35
CA ARG A 9 -21.31 -0.16 -0.65
C ARG A 9 -20.22 -1.22 -0.60
N LEU A 10 -19.90 -1.76 0.58
CA LEU A 10 -18.96 -2.89 0.70
C LEU A 10 -19.50 -4.12 -0.02
N VAL A 11 -20.78 -4.46 0.16
CA VAL A 11 -21.42 -5.59 -0.52
C VAL A 11 -21.36 -5.41 -2.04
N GLU A 12 -21.71 -4.22 -2.54
CA GLU A 12 -21.58 -3.93 -3.97
C GLU A 12 -20.14 -4.13 -4.47
N ILE A 13 -19.13 -3.78 -3.68
CA ILE A 13 -17.73 -3.93 -4.09
C ILE A 13 -17.31 -5.38 -4.11
N PHE A 14 -17.70 -6.16 -3.11
CA PHE A 14 -17.41 -7.59 -3.06
C PHE A 14 -18.04 -8.32 -4.24
N ASP A 15 -19.28 -7.98 -4.59
CA ASP A 15 -19.95 -8.52 -5.77
C ASP A 15 -19.21 -8.15 -7.05
N LEU A 16 -18.72 -6.91 -7.14
CA LEU A 16 -17.95 -6.44 -8.29
C LEU A 16 -16.58 -7.13 -8.40
N VAL A 17 -15.81 -7.19 -7.31
CA VAL A 17 -14.51 -7.85 -7.29
C VAL A 17 -14.66 -9.33 -7.65
N SER A 18 -15.66 -10.01 -7.07
CA SER A 18 -15.97 -11.41 -7.37
C SER A 18 -16.37 -11.61 -8.83
N PHE A 19 -17.14 -10.70 -9.41
CA PHE A 19 -17.51 -10.73 -10.82
C PHE A 19 -16.30 -10.60 -11.75
N TRP A 20 -15.33 -9.74 -11.41
CA TRP A 20 -14.12 -9.55 -12.20
C TRP A 20 -13.10 -10.67 -12.01
N LEU A 21 -13.01 -11.26 -10.82
CA LEU A 21 -12.16 -12.43 -10.57
C LEU A 21 -12.58 -13.65 -11.40
N ASN A 22 -13.88 -13.79 -11.65
CA ASN A 22 -14.44 -14.87 -12.48
C ASN A 22 -14.41 -14.58 -13.99
N LYS A 23 -13.87 -13.43 -14.41
CA LYS A 23 -13.78 -13.06 -15.83
C LYS A 23 -12.34 -13.15 -16.33
N ASP A 24 -12.20 -13.80 -17.48
CA ASP A 24 -10.94 -13.84 -18.22
C ASP A 24 -10.82 -12.67 -19.21
N THR A 25 -11.96 -12.03 -19.55
CA THR A 25 -12.01 -10.91 -20.49
C THR A 25 -12.91 -9.79 -19.99
N ALA A 26 -12.46 -8.55 -20.19
CA ALA A 26 -13.18 -7.34 -19.82
C ALA A 26 -13.53 -6.50 -21.06
N SER A 27 -14.66 -5.78 -21.03
CA SER A 27 -15.13 -4.92 -22.14
C SER A 27 -15.48 -3.50 -21.67
N LEU A 28 -15.46 -2.51 -22.57
CA LEU A 28 -15.64 -1.08 -22.21
C LEU A 28 -16.92 -0.75 -21.45
N LYS A 29 -18.01 -1.51 -21.66
CA LYS A 29 -19.28 -1.35 -20.95
C LYS A 29 -19.12 -1.49 -19.43
N SER A 30 -18.03 -2.07 -18.97
CA SER A 30 -17.65 -2.16 -17.57
C SER A 30 -16.96 -0.89 -17.01
N LYS A 31 -16.75 0.18 -17.80
CA LYS A 31 -16.23 1.47 -17.29
C LYS A 31 -17.17 2.18 -16.30
N SER A 32 -18.47 1.91 -16.35
CA SER A 32 -19.44 2.44 -15.37
C SER A 32 -19.13 1.97 -13.93
N LEU A 33 -18.57 0.77 -13.76
CA LEU A 33 -18.12 0.22 -12.47
C LEU A 33 -16.92 0.98 -11.89
N THR A 34 -16.10 1.57 -12.75
CA THR A 34 -14.86 2.26 -12.36
C THR A 34 -15.13 3.51 -11.52
N GLY A 35 -16.26 4.18 -11.77
CA GLY A 35 -16.70 5.31 -10.95
C GLY A 35 -16.91 4.92 -9.48
N LYS A 36 -17.42 3.70 -9.24
CA LYS A 36 -17.60 3.15 -7.89
C LYS A 36 -16.26 2.82 -7.24
N LEU A 37 -15.35 2.19 -7.98
CA LEU A 37 -13.98 1.87 -7.54
C LEU A 37 -13.16 3.11 -7.16
N ASN A 38 -13.29 4.21 -7.93
CA ASN A 38 -12.56 5.44 -7.65
C ASN A 38 -12.99 6.12 -6.34
N PHE A 39 -14.28 6.01 -5.97
CA PHE A 39 -14.75 6.49 -4.68
C PHE A 39 -14.07 5.74 -3.52
N ILE A 40 -13.82 4.44 -3.66
CA ILE A 40 -13.24 3.61 -2.58
C ILE A 40 -11.74 3.87 -2.38
N ALA A 41 -11.02 4.22 -3.45
CA ALA A 41 -9.63 4.68 -3.35
C ALA A 41 -9.48 5.92 -2.45
N SER A 42 -10.56 6.69 -2.28
CA SER A 42 -10.58 7.82 -1.34
C SER A 42 -10.67 7.38 0.13
N CYS A 43 -11.34 6.25 0.40
CA CYS A 43 -11.55 5.68 1.73
C CYS A 43 -10.39 4.76 2.19
N VAL A 44 -9.82 3.97 1.28
CA VAL A 44 -8.75 3.02 1.59
C VAL A 44 -7.43 3.52 1.02
N ARG A 45 -6.69 4.32 1.81
CA ARG A 45 -5.41 4.92 1.40
C ARG A 45 -4.37 3.90 0.90
N PRO A 46 -4.16 2.74 1.55
CA PRO A 46 -3.22 1.72 1.05
C PRO A 46 -3.64 1.12 -0.29
N GLY A 47 -4.95 1.10 -0.57
CA GLY A 47 -5.54 0.56 -1.80
C GLY A 47 -5.28 1.41 -3.06
N ARG A 48 -4.85 2.66 -2.91
CA ARG A 48 -4.74 3.61 -4.04
C ARG A 48 -3.84 3.13 -5.17
N ILE A 49 -2.75 2.44 -4.84
CA ILE A 49 -1.81 1.92 -5.86
C ILE A 49 -2.50 0.86 -6.72
N PHE A 50 -3.23 -0.06 -6.08
CA PHE A 50 -3.99 -1.12 -6.76
C PHE A 50 -5.09 -0.54 -7.65
N ILE A 51 -5.81 0.49 -7.18
CA ILE A 51 -6.80 1.18 -8.02
C ILE A 51 -6.13 1.91 -9.19
N SER A 52 -4.98 2.55 -8.98
CA SER A 52 -4.29 3.21 -10.09
C SER A 52 -3.89 2.21 -11.18
N ARG A 53 -3.50 0.98 -10.82
CA ARG A 53 -3.21 -0.09 -11.79
C ARG A 53 -4.46 -0.53 -12.52
N ILE A 54 -5.57 -0.76 -11.81
CA ILE A 54 -6.87 -1.08 -12.41
C ILE A 54 -7.34 0.03 -13.37
N LEU A 55 -7.19 1.30 -12.97
CA LEU A 55 -7.52 2.46 -13.81
C LEU A 55 -6.65 2.55 -15.06
N ASN A 56 -5.36 2.24 -14.94
CA ASN A 56 -4.45 2.22 -16.08
C ASN A 56 -4.82 1.11 -17.07
N PHE A 57 -5.12 -0.10 -16.59
CA PHE A 57 -5.66 -1.18 -17.43
C PHE A 57 -6.94 -0.73 -18.17
N LEU A 58 -7.85 -0.06 -17.48
CA LEU A 58 -9.09 0.43 -18.08
C LEU A 58 -8.88 1.57 -19.11
N ARG A 59 -7.76 2.28 -19.05
CA ARG A 59 -7.38 3.29 -20.05
C ARG A 59 -6.88 2.65 -21.35
N GLU A 60 -6.41 1.41 -21.32
CA GLU A 60 -5.91 0.71 -22.52
C GLU A 60 -7.02 0.39 -23.52
N PHE A 61 -8.28 0.37 -23.07
CA PHE A 61 -9.40 0.18 -23.98
C PHE A 61 -9.60 1.37 -24.91
N LYS A 62 -9.36 1.14 -26.21
CA LYS A 62 -9.44 2.15 -27.26
C LYS A 62 -10.86 2.41 -27.77
N ASN A 63 -11.72 1.39 -27.83
CA ASN A 63 -13.07 1.45 -28.40
C ASN A 63 -14.09 0.63 -27.56
N GLU A 64 -15.39 0.84 -27.76
CA GLU A 64 -16.48 0.14 -27.05
C GLU A 64 -16.52 -1.38 -27.27
N ASP A 65 -16.11 -1.82 -28.47
CA ASP A 65 -16.03 -3.24 -28.84
C ASP A 65 -14.68 -3.88 -28.47
N CYS A 66 -13.77 -3.13 -27.85
CA CYS A 66 -12.47 -3.65 -27.44
C CYS A 66 -12.63 -4.55 -26.21
N VAL A 67 -12.08 -5.75 -26.32
CA VAL A 67 -12.00 -6.75 -25.24
C VAL A 67 -10.53 -6.89 -24.86
N LEU A 68 -10.23 -6.69 -23.59
CA LEU A 68 -8.89 -6.91 -23.04
C LEU A 68 -8.89 -8.16 -22.17
N GLU A 69 -7.80 -8.91 -22.23
CA GLU A 69 -7.57 -10.05 -21.35
C GLU A 69 -7.21 -9.55 -19.95
N VAL A 70 -7.81 -10.15 -18.94
CA VAL A 70 -7.55 -9.81 -17.53
C VAL A 70 -6.23 -10.47 -17.13
N SER A 71 -5.18 -9.66 -16.98
CA SER A 71 -3.86 -10.16 -16.58
C SER A 71 -3.88 -10.76 -15.17
N LEU A 72 -2.98 -11.71 -14.91
CA LEU A 72 -2.76 -12.28 -13.57
C LEU A 72 -2.46 -11.20 -12.52
N GLU A 73 -1.73 -10.16 -12.89
CA GLU A 73 -1.42 -9.01 -12.04
C GLU A 73 -2.70 -8.27 -11.62
N LEU A 74 -3.63 -8.07 -12.55
CA LEU A 74 -4.92 -7.46 -12.26
C LEU A 74 -5.77 -8.35 -11.34
N LYS A 75 -5.72 -9.68 -11.53
CA LYS A 75 -6.38 -10.63 -10.61
C LYS A 75 -5.78 -10.56 -9.20
N HIS A 76 -4.47 -10.41 -9.06
CA HIS A 76 -3.83 -10.21 -7.76
C HIS A 76 -4.24 -8.88 -7.11
N ASP A 77 -4.30 -7.79 -7.89
CA ASP A 77 -4.78 -6.50 -7.38
C ASP A 77 -6.25 -6.61 -6.90
N LEU A 78 -7.10 -7.36 -7.62
CA LEU A 78 -8.50 -7.63 -7.24
C LEU A 78 -8.60 -8.53 -5.99
N LEU A 79 -7.76 -9.56 -5.88
CA LEU A 79 -7.69 -10.41 -4.69
C LEU A 79 -7.31 -9.60 -3.45
N TRP A 80 -6.35 -8.68 -3.59
CA TRP A 80 -5.99 -7.76 -2.51
C TRP A 80 -7.23 -6.99 -2.03
N TRP A 81 -8.07 -6.49 -2.95
CA TRP A 81 -9.32 -5.84 -2.57
C TRP A 81 -10.29 -6.77 -1.84
N SER A 82 -10.39 -8.05 -2.23
CA SER A 82 -11.26 -8.99 -1.49
C SER A 82 -10.78 -9.28 -0.07
N GLU A 83 -9.46 -9.36 0.16
CA GLU A 83 -8.93 -9.74 1.48
C GLU A 83 -8.75 -8.53 2.41
N PHE A 84 -8.35 -7.39 1.87
CA PHE A 84 -7.89 -6.25 2.65
C PHE A 84 -8.87 -5.09 2.76
N LEU A 85 -9.96 -5.09 1.97
CA LEU A 85 -10.99 -4.04 2.05
C LEU A 85 -11.68 -4.03 3.42
N GLU A 86 -12.05 -5.19 3.96
CA GLU A 86 -12.65 -5.29 5.31
C GLU A 86 -11.67 -4.84 6.40
N ILE A 87 -10.38 -5.15 6.23
CA ILE A 87 -9.33 -4.84 7.21
C ILE A 87 -9.02 -3.34 7.24
N TYR A 88 -9.04 -2.67 6.08
CA TYR A 88 -8.63 -1.27 5.96
C TYR A 88 -9.79 -0.27 5.76
N ASN A 89 -11.04 -0.73 5.68
CA ASN A 89 -12.18 0.20 5.64
C ASN A 89 -12.26 1.00 6.95
N GLY A 90 -12.22 2.32 6.86
CA GLY A 90 -12.22 3.20 8.05
C GLY A 90 -10.91 3.25 8.83
N VAL A 91 -9.93 2.40 8.51
CA VAL A 91 -8.66 2.33 9.23
C VAL A 91 -7.63 3.26 8.57
N SER A 92 -7.25 4.31 9.28
CA SER A 92 -6.03 5.05 8.97
C SER A 92 -4.86 4.34 9.67
N LEU A 93 -4.01 3.65 8.92
CA LEU A 93 -2.78 2.99 9.43
C LEU A 93 -1.92 3.94 10.29
N LEU A 94 -2.00 5.24 10.01
CA LEU A 94 -1.43 6.30 10.82
C LEU A 94 -2.61 7.13 11.34
N ASN A 95 -2.92 7.05 12.63
CA ASN A 95 -3.94 7.91 13.23
C ASN A 95 -3.41 9.35 13.28
N LEU A 96 -3.52 10.07 12.17
CA LEU A 96 -2.99 11.44 11.99
C LEU A 96 -3.74 12.50 12.82
N GLN A 97 -4.83 12.14 13.49
CA GLN A 97 -5.63 13.09 14.27
C GLN A 97 -5.04 13.40 15.66
N GLU A 98 -4.10 12.60 16.15
CA GLU A 98 -3.51 12.75 17.49
C GLU A 98 -1.98 12.80 17.46
N TRP A 99 -1.39 13.39 16.42
CA TRP A 99 0.07 13.56 16.39
C TRP A 99 0.43 14.77 17.26
N THR A 100 1.03 14.51 18.41
CA THR A 100 1.92 15.46 19.09
C THR A 100 3.19 15.65 18.26
N GLU A 101 4.02 16.64 18.60
CA GLU A 101 5.36 16.71 18.01
C GLU A 101 6.10 15.38 18.24
N PRO A 102 6.74 14.81 17.21
CA PRO A 102 7.41 13.52 17.34
C PRO A 102 8.59 13.64 18.30
N ASP A 103 8.71 12.67 19.22
CA ASP A 103 9.79 12.63 20.21
C ASP A 103 11.17 12.48 19.55
N GLU A 104 11.22 11.86 18.37
CA GLU A 104 12.46 11.59 17.64
C GLU A 104 12.25 11.62 16.13
N TYR A 105 13.18 12.28 15.42
CA TYR A 105 13.23 12.29 13.96
C TYR A 105 14.26 11.27 13.47
N MET A 106 13.85 10.41 12.55
CA MET A 106 14.72 9.42 11.91
C MET A 106 14.61 9.56 10.40
N ALA A 107 15.74 9.47 9.71
CA ALA A 107 15.79 9.33 8.26
C ALA A 107 16.60 8.08 7.90
N SER A 108 16.18 7.38 6.85
CA SER A 108 16.88 6.19 6.34
C SER A 108 16.95 6.24 4.82
N ASP A 109 17.99 5.64 4.27
CA ASP A 109 18.15 5.44 2.84
C ASP A 109 18.72 4.05 2.57
N ALA A 110 18.39 3.50 1.40
CA ALA A 110 18.82 2.18 0.97
C ALA A 110 19.30 2.22 -0.48
N CYS A 111 20.27 1.38 -0.80
CA CYS A 111 20.65 1.07 -2.17
C CYS A 111 20.67 -0.46 -2.35
N LEU A 112 20.97 -0.94 -3.55
CA LEU A 112 20.94 -2.39 -3.83
C LEU A 112 21.93 -3.22 -3.00
N VAL A 113 22.95 -2.57 -2.43
CA VAL A 113 24.06 -3.25 -1.73
C VAL A 113 24.16 -2.87 -0.25
N GLY A 114 23.36 -1.92 0.24
CA GLY A 114 23.46 -1.48 1.62
C GLY A 114 22.42 -0.45 2.03
N CYS A 115 22.53 0.00 3.27
CA CYS A 115 21.64 0.99 3.84
C CYS A 115 22.33 1.89 4.86
N GLY A 116 21.65 2.98 5.20
CA GLY A 116 22.04 3.86 6.28
C GLY A 116 20.85 4.56 6.90
N GLY A 117 21.11 5.19 8.03
CA GLY A 117 20.13 6.02 8.70
C GLY A 117 20.77 7.00 9.65
N VAL A 118 20.02 8.03 9.99
CA VAL A 118 20.42 9.09 10.92
C VAL A 118 19.27 9.44 11.86
N SER A 119 19.60 9.66 13.12
CA SER A 119 18.67 10.17 14.13
C SER A 119 19.44 10.89 15.23
N ASN A 120 18.99 12.09 15.62
CA ASN A 120 19.53 12.85 16.76
C ASN A 120 21.07 12.94 16.80
N GLY A 121 21.70 13.18 15.63
CA GLY A 121 23.16 13.28 15.50
C GLY A 121 23.92 11.94 15.52
N GLN A 122 23.23 10.82 15.66
CA GLN A 122 23.78 9.48 15.48
C GLN A 122 23.47 8.98 14.07
N PHE A 123 24.38 8.20 13.49
CA PHE A 123 24.17 7.59 12.19
C PHE A 123 24.70 6.16 12.16
N PHE A 124 24.17 5.35 11.24
CA PHE A 124 24.76 4.08 10.86
C PHE A 124 24.85 3.98 9.35
N HIS A 125 25.77 3.14 8.89
CA HIS A 125 25.81 2.65 7.52
C HIS A 125 26.19 1.18 7.57
N CYS A 126 25.60 0.37 6.69
CA CYS A 126 25.83 -1.07 6.64
C CYS A 126 25.74 -1.58 5.20
N VAL A 127 26.59 -2.54 4.86
CA VAL A 127 26.46 -3.32 3.63
C VAL A 127 25.50 -4.47 3.91
N PHE A 128 24.58 -4.75 2.99
CA PHE A 128 23.68 -5.86 3.16
C PHE A 128 24.44 -7.18 3.15
N PRO A 129 24.15 -8.11 4.09
CA PRO A 129 24.70 -9.45 4.04
C PRO A 129 24.36 -10.15 2.73
N ASP A 130 25.22 -11.08 2.29
CA ASP A 130 25.07 -11.77 1.01
C ASP A 130 23.69 -12.42 0.83
N PHE A 131 23.11 -12.98 1.91
CA PHE A 131 21.79 -13.60 1.85
C PHE A 131 20.65 -12.61 1.52
N ILE A 132 20.82 -11.31 1.78
CA ILE A 132 19.86 -10.27 1.38
C ILE A 132 20.11 -9.86 -0.07
N VAL A 133 21.36 -9.63 -0.44
CA VAL A 133 21.74 -9.22 -1.81
C VAL A 133 21.33 -10.30 -2.82
N GLN A 134 21.53 -11.58 -2.49
CA GLN A 134 21.16 -12.72 -3.32
C GLN A 134 19.65 -12.86 -3.56
N GLN A 135 18.81 -12.29 -2.69
CA GLN A 135 17.36 -12.29 -2.90
C GLN A 135 16.91 -11.34 -4.00
N ASN A 136 17.80 -10.44 -4.48
CA ASN A 136 17.52 -9.48 -5.54
C ASN A 136 16.19 -8.72 -5.32
N LEU A 137 15.98 -8.24 -4.09
CA LEU A 137 14.76 -7.57 -3.68
C LEU A 137 14.60 -6.21 -4.36
N HIS A 138 13.35 -5.81 -4.60
CA HIS A 138 13.03 -4.47 -5.11
C HIS A 138 13.47 -3.38 -4.12
N ILE A 139 13.87 -2.20 -4.62
CA ILE A 139 14.40 -1.09 -3.80
C ILE A 139 13.46 -0.73 -2.62
N ASN A 140 12.15 -0.66 -2.86
CA ASN A 140 11.16 -0.38 -1.80
C ASN A 140 11.21 -1.39 -0.62
N ALA A 141 11.56 -2.66 -0.88
CA ALA A 141 11.69 -3.66 0.18
C ALA A 141 12.98 -3.44 1.00
N LEU A 142 14.05 -2.99 0.35
CA LEU A 142 15.32 -2.63 1.00
C LEU A 142 15.18 -1.32 1.80
N GLU A 143 14.43 -0.35 1.30
CA GLU A 143 14.05 0.86 2.04
C GLU A 143 13.26 0.51 3.29
N LEU A 144 12.24 -0.36 3.18
CA LEU A 144 11.47 -0.83 4.33
C LEU A 144 12.35 -1.58 5.34
N LEU A 145 13.27 -2.43 4.88
CA LEU A 145 14.25 -3.10 5.75
C LEU A 145 15.11 -2.07 6.50
N SER A 146 15.51 -1.00 5.82
CA SER A 146 16.33 0.08 6.41
C SER A 146 15.57 0.85 7.49
N VAL A 147 14.28 1.14 7.26
CA VAL A 147 13.38 1.69 8.29
C VAL A 147 13.30 0.76 9.50
N ILE A 148 13.17 -0.55 9.30
CA ILE A 148 13.12 -1.54 10.39
C ILE A 148 14.43 -1.53 11.20
N VAL A 149 15.58 -1.38 10.54
CA VAL A 149 16.89 -1.25 11.22
C VAL A 149 16.94 0.02 12.07
N CYS A 150 16.51 1.17 11.54
CA CYS A 150 16.39 2.41 12.32
C CYS A 150 15.52 2.23 13.56
N LEU A 151 14.35 1.60 13.41
CA LEU A 151 13.44 1.33 14.52
C LEU A 151 14.03 0.38 15.56
N LYS A 152 14.86 -0.59 15.16
CA LYS A 152 15.57 -1.45 16.12
C LYS A 152 16.68 -0.73 16.87
N LEU A 153 17.39 0.19 16.21
CA LEU A 153 18.49 0.94 16.82
C LEU A 153 17.99 2.04 17.76
N TRP A 154 16.93 2.77 17.36
CA TRP A 154 16.48 3.97 18.06
C TRP A 154 15.05 3.90 18.58
N GLY A 155 14.20 3.02 18.06
CA GLY A 155 12.78 2.93 18.48
C GLY A 155 12.57 2.53 19.94
N GLN A 156 13.57 1.98 20.63
CA GLN A 156 13.51 1.73 22.07
C GLN A 156 13.91 2.94 22.93
N LYS A 157 14.64 3.93 22.38
CA LYS A 157 14.99 5.15 23.13
C LYS A 157 13.75 5.99 23.42
N GLY A 158 12.91 6.24 22.41
CA GLY A 158 11.65 6.96 22.59
C GLY A 158 10.65 6.30 23.56
N ARG A 159 10.79 4.99 23.87
CA ARG A 159 9.90 4.29 24.81
C ARG A 159 10.25 4.55 26.28
N LYS A 160 11.50 4.95 26.60
CA LYS A 160 11.90 5.23 27.98
C LYS A 160 11.36 6.56 28.51
N ASP A 161 11.12 7.51 27.63
CA ASP A 161 10.64 8.84 28.01
C ASP A 161 9.12 8.86 28.25
N MET A 162 8.38 7.88 27.70
CA MET A 162 6.93 7.72 27.88
C MET A 162 6.51 7.27 29.30
N HIS A 163 7.43 6.75 30.13
CA HIS A 163 7.12 6.32 31.51
C HIS A 163 7.46 7.38 32.58
N SER A 164 7.81 8.60 32.15
CA SER A 164 8.24 9.69 33.04
C SER A 164 7.26 10.87 33.12
N VAL A 165 6.03 10.70 32.62
CA VAL A 165 4.96 11.71 32.68
C VAL A 165 3.79 11.19 33.49
#